data_AF-A0A7R9HHP2-F1
#
_entry.id   AF-A0A7R9HHP2-F1
#
_cell.length_a   1.000
_cell.length_b   1.000
_cell.length_c   1.000
_cell.angle_alpha   90.00
_cell.angle_beta   90.00
_cell.angle_gamma   90.00
#
_symmetry.space_group_name_H-M   'P 1'
#
loop_
_entity.id
_entity.type
_entity.pdbx_description
1 polymer ?
#
loop_
_entity_poly.entity_id
_entity_poly.type
_entity_poly.pdbx_seq_one_letter_code
_entity_poly.pdbx_strand_id
1 'polypeptide(L)'
;MLEPGTTGAVVLDANWCVGTCQRNGQKGHFPVESVYVLPTLDRPQDSLLDHFKNDGLFDKNKSKQQSTLSAPRRKLHTLEKYAAQNFRGLKPCLERVNQRLSVSRGHTLTSARRTSASELWKHTREPLRQPLLQKLLVHQELAEDACHAFSAILKYMGDLPTRRSRGGVEYTDIIFRVALKNDMLRDEIYCQIMKQLTDNRNRLSEERGWE
;
A
#
# COMPACT_ATOMS: atom_id res chain seq x y z
N MET A 1 -22.21 -11.22 -16.02
CA MET A 1 -22.17 -12.05 -17.23
C MET A 1 -20.74 -12.08 -17.74
N LEU A 2 -20.23 -13.26 -18.08
CA LEU A 2 -18.90 -13.42 -18.67
C LEU A 2 -18.92 -12.93 -20.11
N GLU A 3 -17.75 -12.53 -20.62
CA GLU A 3 -17.60 -12.17 -22.04
C GLU A 3 -17.84 -13.39 -22.95
N PRO A 4 -18.34 -13.20 -24.18
CA PRO A 4 -18.53 -14.28 -25.14
C PRO A 4 -17.23 -15.06 -25.35
N GLY A 5 -17.28 -16.39 -25.21
CA GLY A 5 -16.11 -17.27 -25.33
C GLY A 5 -15.37 -17.56 -24.01
N THR A 6 -15.76 -16.94 -22.90
CA THR A 6 -15.23 -17.26 -21.57
C THR A 6 -16.17 -18.25 -20.87
N THR A 7 -15.71 -19.49 -20.63
CA THR A 7 -16.49 -20.49 -19.90
C THR A 7 -16.25 -20.36 -18.39
N GLY A 8 -17.17 -20.92 -17.58
CA GLY A 8 -17.00 -21.00 -16.14
C GLY A 8 -15.71 -21.72 -15.71
N ALA A 9 -15.26 -22.71 -16.48
CA ALA A 9 -13.99 -23.41 -16.25
C ALA A 9 -12.78 -22.47 -16.37
N VAL A 10 -12.74 -21.63 -17.41
CA VAL A 10 -11.68 -20.62 -17.60
C VAL A 10 -11.68 -19.60 -16.45
N VAL A 11 -12.86 -19.28 -15.91
CA VAL A 11 -12.94 -18.40 -14.75
C VAL A 11 -12.35 -19.06 -13.52
N LEU A 12 -12.65 -20.33 -13.26
CA LEU A 12 -12.14 -21.01 -12.06
C LEU A 12 -10.61 -21.24 -12.08
N ASP A 13 -10.01 -21.37 -13.26
CA ASP A 13 -8.55 -21.57 -13.41
C ASP A 13 -7.76 -20.25 -13.44
N ALA A 14 -8.43 -19.10 -13.55
CA ALA A 14 -7.78 -17.79 -13.61
C ALA A 14 -7.72 -17.10 -12.25
N ASN A 15 -6.79 -16.15 -12.09
CA ASN A 15 -6.75 -15.28 -10.90
C ASN A 15 -7.70 -14.07 -11.05
N TRP A 16 -7.85 -13.57 -12.28
CA TRP A 16 -8.67 -12.41 -12.62
C TRP A 16 -9.40 -12.65 -13.94
N CYS A 17 -10.65 -12.21 -14.00
CA CYS A 17 -11.47 -12.30 -15.20
C CYS A 17 -12.14 -10.96 -15.52
N VAL A 18 -12.57 -10.81 -16.77
CA VAL A 18 -13.36 -9.66 -17.21
C VAL A 18 -14.82 -10.08 -17.30
N GLY A 19 -15.72 -9.21 -16.87
CA GLY A 19 -17.13 -9.42 -17.09
C GLY A 19 -17.94 -8.14 -16.99
N THR A 20 -19.21 -8.30 -17.32
CA THR A 20 -20.19 -7.21 -17.32
C THR A 20 -21.18 -7.42 -16.18
N CYS A 21 -21.35 -6.41 -15.33
CA CYS A 21 -22.39 -6.38 -14.32
C CYS A 21 -23.72 -6.04 -14.98
N GLN A 22 -24.71 -6.91 -14.81
CA GLN A 22 -26.00 -6.74 -15.46
C GLN A 22 -26.89 -5.68 -14.80
N ARG A 23 -26.64 -5.36 -13.51
CA ARG A 23 -27.40 -4.36 -12.75
C ARG A 23 -27.13 -2.94 -13.22
N ASN A 24 -25.89 -2.65 -13.64
CA ASN A 24 -25.45 -1.30 -14.00
C ASN A 24 -24.80 -1.21 -15.38
N GLY A 25 -24.70 -2.33 -16.11
CA GLY A 25 -24.09 -2.41 -17.44
C GLY A 25 -22.57 -2.21 -17.47
N GLN A 26 -21.91 -2.07 -16.32
CA GLN A 26 -20.47 -1.76 -16.28
C GLN A 26 -19.64 -3.01 -16.55
N LYS A 27 -18.61 -2.84 -17.40
CA LYS A 27 -17.57 -3.84 -17.63
C LYS A 27 -16.37 -3.58 -16.74
N GLY A 28 -15.74 -4.63 -16.22
CA GLY A 28 -14.54 -4.50 -15.41
C GLY A 28 -13.86 -5.82 -15.14
N HIS A 29 -12.68 -5.73 -14.52
CA HIS A 29 -11.96 -6.88 -13.99
C HIS A 29 -12.49 -7.23 -12.60
N PHE A 30 -12.68 -8.52 -12.33
CA PHE A 30 -13.01 -9.04 -11.02
C PHE A 30 -12.09 -10.23 -10.67
N PRO A 31 -11.71 -10.38 -9.40
CA PRO A 31 -10.97 -11.55 -8.94
C PRO A 31 -11.91 -12.76 -8.84
N VAL A 32 -11.40 -13.93 -9.20
CA VAL A 32 -12.21 -15.16 -9.31
C VAL A 32 -12.77 -15.61 -7.96
N GLU A 33 -12.03 -15.37 -6.88
CA GLU A 33 -12.46 -15.61 -5.49
C GLU A 33 -13.69 -14.78 -5.06
N SER A 34 -14.04 -13.73 -5.80
CA SER A 34 -15.18 -12.86 -5.48
C SER A 34 -16.43 -13.15 -6.30
N VAL A 35 -16.43 -14.23 -7.09
CA VAL A 35 -17.58 -14.62 -7.90
C VAL A 35 -17.95 -16.08 -7.66
N TYR A 36 -19.24 -16.37 -7.85
CA TYR A 36 -19.74 -17.73 -7.90
C TYR A 36 -20.13 -18.05 -9.34
N VAL A 37 -19.59 -19.14 -9.87
CA VAL A 37 -19.92 -19.63 -11.20
C VAL A 37 -21.14 -20.54 -11.09
N LEU A 38 -22.26 -20.13 -11.67
CA LEU A 38 -23.46 -20.96 -11.75
C LEU A 38 -23.40 -21.79 -13.05
N PRO A 39 -23.32 -23.13 -12.97
CA PRO A 39 -23.30 -23.98 -14.15
C PRO A 39 -24.71 -24.07 -14.76
N THR A 40 -24.95 -23.35 -15.85
CA THR A 40 -26.23 -23.35 -16.57
C THR A 40 -26.01 -23.53 -18.06
N LEU A 41 -26.88 -24.30 -18.74
CA LEU A 41 -26.85 -24.47 -20.20
C LEU A 41 -27.34 -23.21 -20.92
N ASP A 42 -28.39 -22.60 -20.39
CA ASP A 42 -28.97 -21.35 -20.87
C ASP A 42 -29.01 -20.32 -19.74
N ARG A 43 -29.29 -19.07 -20.09
CA ARG A 43 -29.46 -18.02 -19.09
C ARG A 43 -30.63 -18.39 -18.15
N PRO A 44 -30.40 -18.46 -16.82
CA PRO A 44 -31.46 -18.74 -15.86
C PRO A 44 -32.47 -17.59 -15.81
N GLN A 45 -33.71 -17.92 -15.48
CA GLN A 45 -34.79 -16.95 -15.27
C GLN A 45 -34.46 -15.98 -14.13
N ASP A 46 -34.85 -14.71 -14.26
CA ASP A 46 -34.52 -13.67 -13.27
C ASP A 46 -35.11 -13.99 -11.88
N SER A 47 -36.27 -14.65 -11.83
CA SER A 47 -36.87 -15.14 -10.59
C SER A 47 -36.01 -16.17 -9.85
N LEU A 48 -35.31 -17.05 -10.58
CA LEU A 48 -34.40 -18.04 -9.99
C LEU A 48 -33.12 -17.38 -9.48
N LEU A 49 -32.62 -16.35 -10.18
CA LEU A 49 -31.48 -15.55 -9.73
C LEU A 49 -31.80 -14.79 -8.44
N ASP A 50 -33.01 -14.29 -8.27
CA ASP A 50 -33.40 -13.57 -7.06
C ASP A 50 -33.55 -14.49 -5.85
N HIS A 51 -34.14 -15.68 -6.03
CA HIS A 51 -34.12 -16.70 -4.98
C HIS A 51 -32.69 -17.10 -4.61
N PHE A 52 -31.81 -17.30 -5.61
CA PHE A 52 -30.41 -17.66 -5.38
C PHE A 52 -29.61 -16.60 -4.60
N LYS A 53 -29.90 -15.30 -4.82
CA LYS A 53 -29.30 -14.21 -4.05
C LYS A 53 -29.81 -14.16 -2.60
N ASN A 54 -31.06 -14.51 -2.38
CA ASN A 54 -31.73 -14.45 -1.07
C ASN A 54 -31.42 -15.65 -0.17
N ASP A 55 -30.97 -16.77 -0.74
CA ASP A 55 -30.71 -18.03 -0.03
C ASP A 55 -29.46 -17.99 0.87
N GLY A 56 -28.82 -16.83 1.02
CA GLY A 56 -27.71 -16.62 1.96
C GLY A 56 -26.43 -17.41 1.66
N LEU A 57 -26.35 -18.15 0.53
CA LEU A 57 -25.13 -18.86 0.12
C LEU A 57 -23.92 -17.92 -0.04
N PHE A 58 -24.16 -16.64 -0.37
CA PHE A 58 -23.14 -15.61 -0.48
C PHE A 58 -22.71 -15.00 0.86
N ASP A 59 -23.46 -15.23 1.96
CA ASP A 59 -23.18 -14.60 3.25
C ASP A 59 -22.02 -15.25 4.01
N LYS A 60 -21.67 -16.49 3.69
CA LYS A 60 -20.56 -17.20 4.34
C LYS A 60 -19.18 -16.56 4.10
N ASN A 61 -19.05 -15.71 3.08
CA ASN A 61 -17.82 -14.97 2.77
C ASN A 61 -17.86 -13.47 3.10
N LYS A 62 -18.96 -12.92 3.65
CA LYS A 62 -19.01 -11.49 4.03
C LYS A 62 -18.01 -11.12 5.12
N SER A 63 -17.53 -12.07 5.92
CA SER A 63 -16.47 -11.82 6.91
C SER A 63 -15.11 -11.45 6.29
N LYS A 64 -14.88 -11.68 4.98
CA LYS A 64 -13.61 -11.34 4.30
C LYS A 64 -13.76 -10.35 3.13
N GLN A 65 -14.98 -9.92 2.79
CA GLN A 65 -15.27 -9.10 1.61
C GLN A 65 -15.81 -7.70 1.93
N GLN A 66 -15.53 -7.14 3.11
CA GLN A 66 -15.85 -5.75 3.40
C GLN A 66 -14.77 -4.79 2.88
N SER A 67 -14.43 -4.84 1.59
CA SER A 67 -13.64 -3.78 0.95
C SER A 67 -13.66 -3.76 -0.59
N THR A 68 -14.71 -4.24 -1.26
CA THR A 68 -14.81 -4.05 -2.73
C THR A 68 -16.17 -3.48 -3.17
N LEU A 69 -16.19 -2.14 -3.23
CA LEU A 69 -16.87 -1.29 -4.22
C LEU A 69 -18.40 -1.11 -4.14
N SER A 70 -18.84 -0.03 -3.47
CA SER A 70 -19.84 0.94 -4.00
C SER A 70 -20.21 2.05 -2.99
N ALA A 71 -19.24 2.62 -2.28
CA ALA A 71 -19.40 3.97 -1.72
C ALA A 71 -18.62 4.91 -2.64
N PRO A 72 -19.04 6.19 -2.85
CA PRO A 72 -18.10 7.18 -3.36
C PRO A 72 -16.87 7.05 -2.49
N ARG A 73 -15.72 6.70 -3.07
CA ARG A 73 -14.46 6.58 -2.33
C ARG A 73 -14.29 7.93 -1.65
N ARG A 74 -14.71 8.04 -0.39
CA ARG A 74 -14.19 9.07 0.50
C ARG A 74 -12.70 8.87 0.36
N LYS A 75 -12.02 9.86 -0.24
CA LYS A 75 -10.58 9.82 -0.48
C LYS A 75 -9.98 9.33 0.84
N LEU A 76 -9.42 8.11 0.83
CA LEU A 76 -8.93 7.47 2.05
C LEU A 76 -7.97 8.47 2.70
N HIS A 77 -8.06 8.62 4.02
CA HIS A 77 -7.24 9.60 4.70
C HIS A 77 -5.77 9.20 4.58
N THR A 78 -4.98 10.03 3.91
CA THR A 78 -3.54 9.81 3.74
C THR A 78 -2.75 10.75 4.65
N LEU A 79 -1.45 10.48 4.80
CA LEU A 79 -0.54 11.40 5.48
C LEU A 79 -0.20 12.66 4.66
N GLU A 80 -0.83 12.89 3.49
CA GLU A 80 -0.52 14.01 2.58
C GLU A 80 -0.48 15.37 3.30
N LYS A 81 -1.53 15.72 4.07
CA LYS A 81 -1.61 16.99 4.81
C LYS A 81 -0.62 17.05 5.97
N TYR A 82 -0.43 15.94 6.68
CA TYR A 82 0.48 15.88 7.82
C TYR A 82 1.95 15.98 7.38
N ALA A 83 2.30 15.29 6.30
CA ALA A 83 3.62 15.30 5.69
C ALA A 83 4.00 16.70 5.20
N ALA A 84 3.04 17.47 4.66
CA ALA A 84 3.29 18.85 4.23
C ALA A 84 3.88 19.75 5.33
N GLN A 85 3.55 19.47 6.60
CA GLN A 85 3.98 20.28 7.74
C GLN A 85 5.16 19.67 8.49
N ASN A 86 5.23 18.34 8.55
CA ASN A 86 6.12 17.62 9.46
C ASN A 86 7.24 16.84 8.74
N PHE A 87 7.08 16.49 7.46
CA PHE A 87 8.08 15.67 6.76
C PHE A 87 9.20 16.53 6.18
N ARG A 88 10.39 15.92 6.06
CA ARG A 88 11.53 16.54 5.40
C ARG A 88 11.21 16.88 3.95
N GLY A 89 11.72 18.03 3.47
CA GLY A 89 11.66 18.40 2.06
C GLY A 89 10.29 18.82 1.50
N LEU A 90 9.22 18.87 2.32
CA LEU A 90 7.90 19.35 1.91
C LEU A 90 7.58 20.80 2.31
N LYS A 91 8.43 21.47 3.10
CA LYS A 91 8.31 22.92 3.34
C LYS A 91 8.81 23.73 2.12
N PRO A 92 8.11 24.79 1.69
CA PRO A 92 8.71 25.83 0.86
C PRO A 92 9.98 26.31 1.57
N CYS A 93 11.12 26.17 0.90
CA CYS A 93 12.43 26.51 1.46
C CYS A 93 12.50 28.01 1.81
N LEU A 94 12.27 28.36 3.06
CA LEU A 94 12.79 29.57 3.69
C LEU A 94 13.82 29.12 4.72
N GLU A 95 14.99 28.71 4.21
CA GLU A 95 16.30 28.66 4.90
C GLU A 95 17.32 27.87 4.06
N ARG A 96 17.53 28.32 2.81
CA ARG A 96 18.82 28.10 2.13
C ARG A 96 19.53 29.43 1.98
N VAL A 97 19.80 30.08 3.10
CA VAL A 97 20.79 31.16 3.19
C VAL A 97 22.03 30.52 3.80
N ASN A 98 23.13 30.54 3.04
CA ASN A 98 24.49 30.12 3.41
C ASN A 98 24.96 28.71 3.04
N GLN A 99 24.86 28.34 1.76
CA GLN A 99 26.00 27.63 1.15
C GLN A 99 26.19 28.04 -0.31
N ARG A 100 27.02 29.07 -0.47
CA ARG A 100 27.47 29.63 -1.73
C ARG A 100 28.78 28.94 -2.11
N LEU A 101 28.77 27.98 -3.04
CA LEU A 101 29.99 27.57 -3.75
C LEU A 101 29.70 27.22 -5.21
N SER A 102 30.31 28.03 -6.09
CA SER A 102 30.69 27.85 -7.49
C SER A 102 29.87 26.94 -8.40
N VAL A 103 29.20 27.56 -9.37
CA VAL A 103 28.80 26.93 -10.64
C VAL A 103 30.06 26.71 -11.49
N SER A 104 30.57 25.48 -11.53
CA SER A 104 31.46 25.03 -12.61
C SER A 104 30.67 24.06 -13.49
N ARG A 105 30.43 24.49 -14.73
CA ARG A 105 29.94 23.64 -15.83
C ARG A 105 30.95 22.50 -16.05
N GLY A 106 30.55 21.27 -15.75
CA GLY A 106 31.37 20.08 -15.99
C GLY A 106 30.49 18.83 -16.07
N HIS A 107 30.72 18.06 -17.13
CA HIS A 107 30.01 16.83 -17.49
C HIS A 107 30.05 15.77 -16.38
N THR A 108 28.88 15.26 -15.98
CA THR A 108 28.62 13.83 -15.80
C THR A 108 27.09 13.64 -15.74
N LEU A 109 26.57 12.69 -16.50
CA LEU A 109 25.17 12.29 -16.47
C LEU A 109 24.94 11.48 -15.19
N THR A 110 24.95 12.14 -14.03
CA THR A 110 24.42 11.53 -12.82
C THR A 110 22.92 11.79 -12.80
N SER A 111 22.19 10.78 -13.27
CA SER A 111 20.76 10.60 -13.04
C SER A 111 20.52 10.37 -11.54
N ALA A 112 20.93 11.31 -10.68
CA ALA A 112 20.30 11.49 -9.40
C ALA A 112 18.96 12.16 -9.72
N ARG A 113 18.03 11.35 -10.23
CA ARG A 113 16.62 11.71 -10.28
C ARG A 113 16.30 12.26 -8.91
N ARG A 114 16.09 13.57 -8.88
CA ARG A 114 15.23 14.28 -7.95
C ARG A 114 14.23 13.25 -7.45
N THR A 115 14.43 12.73 -6.24
CA THR A 115 13.34 12.13 -5.48
C THR A 115 12.42 13.31 -5.31
N SER A 116 11.52 13.49 -6.28
CA SER A 116 10.59 14.59 -6.27
C SER A 116 9.93 14.46 -4.92
N ALA A 117 9.79 15.58 -4.20
CA ALA A 117 8.96 15.65 -3.00
C ALA A 117 7.52 15.13 -3.22
N SER A 118 7.20 14.72 -4.46
CA SER A 118 6.18 13.76 -4.85
C SER A 118 6.19 12.52 -3.95
N GLU A 119 5.49 12.70 -2.84
CA GLU A 119 4.76 11.68 -2.11
C GLU A 119 5.62 10.80 -1.19
N LEU A 120 6.52 11.43 -0.42
CA LEU A 120 7.22 10.80 0.73
C LEU A 120 6.29 10.06 1.71
N TRP A 121 4.98 10.31 1.62
CA TRP A 121 3.91 9.72 2.41
C TRP A 121 3.20 8.52 1.76
N LYS A 122 3.65 8.05 0.58
CA LYS A 122 3.11 6.85 -0.12
C LYS A 122 4.04 5.66 -0.06
N HIS A 123 3.52 4.45 -0.31
CA HIS A 123 4.28 3.20 -0.33
C HIS A 123 5.53 3.29 -1.22
N THR A 124 6.63 2.70 -0.73
CA THR A 124 7.84 2.48 -1.53
C THR A 124 8.47 1.15 -1.16
N ARG A 125 9.28 0.61 -2.07
CA ARG A 125 10.16 -0.54 -1.80
C ARG A 125 11.61 -0.14 -1.56
N GLU A 126 11.93 1.15 -1.73
CA GLU A 126 13.27 1.68 -1.52
C GLU A 126 13.50 2.00 -0.03
N PRO A 127 14.60 1.51 0.58
CA PRO A 127 14.95 1.88 1.94
C PRO A 127 15.11 3.41 2.10
N LEU A 128 14.67 3.93 3.25
CA LEU A 128 14.89 5.32 3.60
C LEU A 128 16.36 5.56 3.93
N ARG A 129 16.92 6.67 3.43
CA ARG A 129 18.26 7.17 3.79
C ARG A 129 18.23 8.21 4.92
N GLN A 130 17.05 8.72 5.24
CA GLN A 130 16.80 9.75 6.25
C GLN A 130 15.40 9.52 6.86
N PRO A 131 15.14 9.96 8.11
CA PRO A 131 13.83 9.84 8.77
C PRO A 131 12.78 10.73 8.11
N LEU A 132 11.52 10.30 8.08
CA LEU A 132 10.42 11.04 7.46
C LEU A 132 10.25 12.41 8.14
N LEU A 133 10.23 12.44 9.48
CA LEU A 133 9.98 13.64 10.26
C LEU A 133 11.19 14.58 10.30
N GLN A 134 10.92 15.87 10.04
CA GLN A 134 11.94 16.92 10.03
C GLN A 134 12.63 17.07 11.40
N LYS A 135 11.89 16.88 12.51
CA LYS A 135 12.42 17.01 13.87
C LYS A 135 13.56 16.03 14.18
N LEU A 136 13.61 14.89 13.50
CA LEU A 136 14.64 13.86 13.73
C LEU A 136 15.95 14.14 12.97
N LEU A 137 15.96 15.06 12.00
CA LEU A 137 17.17 15.35 11.22
C LEU A 137 18.31 15.94 12.05
N VAL A 138 18.00 16.57 13.18
CA VAL A 138 18.99 17.17 14.09
C VAL A 138 19.66 16.10 14.97
N HIS A 139 19.01 14.94 15.14
CA HIS A 139 19.46 13.86 16.01
C HIS A 139 19.98 12.68 15.18
N GLN A 140 21.28 12.67 14.89
CA GLN A 140 21.88 11.68 13.99
C GLN A 140 21.61 10.23 14.41
N GLU A 141 21.77 9.90 15.69
CA GLU A 141 21.52 8.54 16.20
C GLU A 141 20.07 8.10 15.98
N LEU A 142 19.11 8.98 16.25
CA LEU A 142 17.68 8.68 16.06
C LEU A 142 17.31 8.60 14.57
N ALA A 143 17.97 9.40 13.73
CA ALA A 143 17.81 9.32 12.28
C ALA A 143 18.27 7.98 11.73
N GLU A 144 19.40 7.45 12.22
CA GLU A 144 19.92 6.13 11.86
C GLU A 144 18.98 5.01 12.37
N ASP A 145 18.52 5.09 13.61
CA ASP A 145 17.55 4.15 14.18
C ASP A 145 16.24 4.11 13.39
N ALA A 146 15.72 5.28 12.98
CA ALA A 146 14.53 5.37 12.15
C ALA A 146 14.71 4.71 10.77
N CYS A 147 15.88 4.84 10.13
CA CYS A 147 16.17 4.21 8.84
C CYS A 147 16.33 2.69 8.97
N HIS A 148 16.95 2.23 10.06
CA HIS A 148 17.04 0.81 10.39
C HIS A 148 15.66 0.19 10.64
N ALA A 149 14.80 0.87 11.40
CA ALA A 149 13.43 0.44 11.64
C ALA A 149 12.63 0.36 10.34
N PHE A 150 12.74 1.35 9.45
CA PHE A 150 12.08 1.30 8.14
C PHE A 150 12.54 0.11 7.30
N SER A 151 13.85 -0.19 7.32
CA SER A 151 14.39 -1.36 6.64
C SER A 151 13.86 -2.67 7.22
N ALA A 152 13.55 -2.71 8.52
CA ALA A 152 12.89 -3.84 9.16
C ALA A 152 11.41 -3.94 8.76
N ILE A 153 10.68 -2.82 8.66
CA ILE A 153 9.30 -2.77 8.14
C ILE A 153 9.24 -3.36 6.73
N LEU A 154 10.13 -2.93 5.82
CA LEU A 154 10.16 -3.47 4.46
C LEU A 154 10.40 -4.98 4.41
N LYS A 155 11.25 -5.51 5.30
CA LYS A 155 11.52 -6.96 5.40
C LYS A 155 10.33 -7.71 5.99
N TYR A 156 9.67 -7.15 7.01
CA TYR A 156 8.48 -7.73 7.63
C TYR A 156 7.33 -7.86 6.62
N MET A 157 7.11 -6.80 5.83
CA MET A 157 6.09 -6.74 4.78
C MET A 157 6.47 -7.50 3.49
N GLY A 158 7.67 -8.06 3.41
CA GLY A 158 8.15 -8.78 2.24
C GLY A 158 8.49 -7.91 1.02
N ASP A 159 8.61 -6.59 1.20
CA ASP A 159 8.97 -5.63 0.16
C ASP A 159 10.50 -5.52 -0.07
N LEU A 160 11.31 -6.00 0.87
CA LEU A 160 12.78 -6.05 0.76
C LEU A 160 13.29 -7.49 0.95
N PRO A 161 14.13 -8.01 0.03
CA PRO A 161 14.63 -9.38 0.14
C PRO A 161 15.51 -9.57 1.38
N THR A 162 15.39 -10.74 1.99
CA THR A 162 16.10 -11.11 3.22
C THR A 162 17.04 -12.29 2.96
N ARG A 163 18.33 -12.14 3.27
CA ARG A 163 19.32 -13.23 3.12
C ARG A 163 19.13 -14.39 4.11
N ARG A 164 18.47 -14.14 5.24
CA ARG A 164 18.15 -15.14 6.26
C ARG A 164 16.66 -15.04 6.54
N SER A 165 15.99 -16.19 6.60
CA SER A 165 14.61 -16.26 7.08
C SER A 165 14.63 -15.92 8.57
N ARG A 166 14.23 -14.69 8.91
CA ARG A 166 13.98 -14.28 10.29
C ARG A 166 12.48 -14.43 10.55
N GLY A 167 12.12 -14.84 11.75
CA GLY A 167 10.72 -14.86 12.19
C GLY A 167 10.16 -13.44 12.27
N GLY A 168 8.84 -13.29 12.08
CA GLY A 168 8.17 -11.98 12.17
C GLY A 168 8.46 -11.24 13.48
N VAL A 169 8.54 -11.98 14.58
CA VAL A 169 8.84 -11.45 15.93
C VAL A 169 10.17 -10.68 15.99
N GLU A 170 11.21 -11.17 15.31
CA GLU A 170 12.51 -10.50 15.32
C GLU A 170 12.45 -9.13 14.63
N TYR A 171 11.64 -8.98 13.58
CA TYR A 171 11.46 -7.69 12.93
C TYR A 171 10.62 -6.75 13.80
N THR A 172 9.54 -7.25 14.41
CA THR A 172 8.71 -6.42 15.31
C THR A 172 9.53 -5.89 16.48
N ASP A 173 10.42 -6.69 17.06
CA ASP A 173 11.32 -6.25 18.12
C ASP A 173 12.25 -5.14 17.61
N ILE A 174 12.85 -5.27 16.41
CA ILE A 174 13.67 -4.19 15.83
C ILE A 174 12.85 -2.91 15.59
N ILE A 175 11.64 -3.03 15.05
CA ILE A 175 10.76 -1.90 14.72
C ILE A 175 10.35 -1.14 15.97
N PHE A 176 9.89 -1.84 17.01
CA PHE A 176 9.30 -1.21 18.18
C PHE A 176 10.31 -0.90 19.29
N ARG A 177 11.44 -1.62 19.38
CA ARG A 177 12.47 -1.37 20.39
C ARG A 177 12.96 0.08 20.38
N VAL A 178 13.11 0.70 19.20
CA VAL A 178 13.58 2.09 19.10
C VAL A 178 12.51 3.09 19.55
N ALA A 179 11.23 2.82 19.26
CA ALA A 179 10.10 3.65 19.69
C ALA A 179 9.76 3.50 21.19
N LEU A 180 10.06 2.33 21.77
CA LEU A 180 9.93 2.09 23.22
C LEU A 180 11.06 2.76 24.01
N LYS A 181 12.25 2.89 23.43
CA LYS A 181 13.39 3.58 24.04
C LYS A 181 13.29 5.10 23.95
N ASN A 182 12.76 5.63 22.85
CA ASN A 182 12.70 7.07 22.63
C ASN A 182 11.35 7.51 22.04
N ASP A 183 10.65 8.34 22.80
CA ASP A 183 9.33 8.86 22.45
C ASP A 183 9.31 9.65 21.13
N MET A 184 10.42 10.26 20.75
CA MET A 184 10.52 11.00 19.47
C MET A 184 10.41 10.10 18.24
N LEU A 185 10.69 8.79 18.38
CA LEU A 185 10.59 7.82 17.29
C LEU A 185 9.18 7.22 17.16
N ARG A 186 8.29 7.39 18.14
CA ARG A 186 6.93 6.82 18.08
C ARG A 186 6.15 7.32 16.87
N ASP A 187 6.11 8.64 16.68
CA ASP A 187 5.46 9.27 15.53
C ASP A 187 6.11 8.85 14.21
N GLU A 188 7.44 8.68 14.21
CA GLU A 188 8.19 8.30 13.02
C GLU A 188 7.84 6.89 12.57
N ILE A 189 7.83 5.92 13.50
CA ILE A 189 7.44 4.54 13.20
C ILE A 189 5.99 4.48 12.73
N TYR A 190 5.08 5.22 13.38
CA TYR A 190 3.70 5.31 12.93
C TYR A 190 3.59 5.86 11.49
N CYS A 191 4.31 6.96 11.21
CA CYS A 191 4.35 7.56 9.88
C CYS A 191 4.90 6.58 8.83
N GLN A 192 5.93 5.81 9.17
CA GLN A 192 6.54 4.81 8.30
C GLN A 192 5.57 3.67 7.96
N ILE A 193 4.82 3.14 8.94
CA ILE A 193 3.80 2.10 8.71
C ILE A 193 2.67 2.64 7.84
N MET A 194 2.10 3.79 8.23
CA MET A 194 1.01 4.43 7.47
C MET A 194 1.41 4.77 6.05
N LYS A 195 2.66 5.19 5.83
CA LYS A 195 3.23 5.38 4.49
C LYS A 195 3.20 4.08 3.69
N GLN A 196 3.60 2.95 4.28
CA GLN A 196 3.61 1.65 3.59
C GLN A 196 2.20 1.07 3.36
N LEU A 197 1.19 1.53 4.10
CA LEU A 197 -0.21 1.21 3.84
C LEU A 197 -0.86 2.12 2.78
N THR A 198 -0.31 3.32 2.55
CA THR A 198 -0.87 4.28 1.61
C THR A 198 -0.48 3.95 0.16
N ASP A 199 -1.48 3.70 -0.69
CA ASP A 199 -1.31 3.33 -2.10
C ASP A 199 -0.47 2.05 -2.33
N ASN A 200 -0.49 1.11 -1.37
CA ASN A 200 0.16 -0.19 -1.53
C ASN A 200 -0.65 -1.09 -2.47
N ARG A 201 -0.02 -1.56 -3.55
CA ARG A 201 -0.67 -2.44 -4.54
C ARG A 201 -0.48 -3.93 -4.24
N ASN A 202 0.40 -4.26 -3.31
CA ASN A 202 0.70 -5.64 -2.94
C ASN A 202 -0.12 -6.03 -1.70
N ARG A 203 -1.20 -6.79 -1.92
CA ARG A 203 -2.13 -7.22 -0.87
C ARG A 203 -1.44 -7.95 0.28
N LEU A 204 -0.47 -8.81 0.00
CA LEU A 204 0.27 -9.53 1.06
C LEU A 204 1.12 -8.59 1.91
N SER A 205 1.73 -7.58 1.29
CA SER A 205 2.49 -6.54 1.99
C SER A 205 1.55 -5.66 2.82
N GLU A 206 0.40 -5.28 2.27
CA GLU A 206 -0.62 -4.50 2.99
C GLU A 206 -1.17 -5.26 4.21
N GLU A 207 -1.54 -6.54 4.04
CA GLU A 207 -1.99 -7.41 5.14
C GLU A 207 -0.95 -7.48 6.26
N ARG A 208 0.33 -7.69 5.90
CA ARG A 208 1.46 -7.63 6.86
C ARG A 208 1.61 -6.25 7.51
N GLY A 209 1.31 -5.16 6.82
CA GLY A 209 1.41 -3.82 7.40
C GLY A 209 0.33 -3.51 8.44
N TRP A 210 -0.80 -4.23 8.39
CA TRP A 210 -1.91 -4.10 9.33
C TRP A 210 -1.78 -4.99 10.58
N GLU A 211 -0.98 -6.07 10.52
CA GLU A 211 -0.59 -6.91 11.66
C GLU A 211 0.22 -6.13 12.72
#